data_AF-I0YXQ6-F1
#
_entry.id   AF-I0YXQ6-F1
#
_cell.length_a   1.000
_cell.length_b   1.000
_cell.length_c   1.000
_cell.angle_alpha   90.00
_cell.angle_beta   90.00
_cell.angle_gamma   90.00
#
_symmetry.space_group_name_H-M   'P 1'
#
loop_
_entity.id
_entity.type
_entity.pdbx_description
1 polymer ?
#
loop_
_entity_poly.entity_id
_entity_poly.type
_entity_poly.pdbx_seq_one_letter_code
_entity_poly.pdbx_strand_id
1 'polypeptide(L)'
;MVPNQTTAHVQEWDGREGVQLRNKPPHWNEGLRCWCLNFRGRVKLASVKNFQLILSSDPSKTIVMQFGKVDANTYIMDFNPCVVSTAQAFAIALSTFDTKVLL
;
A
#
# COMPACT_ATOMS: atom_id res chain seq x y z
N MET A 1 -2.97 32.45 15.65
CA MET A 1 -2.53 31.05 15.51
C MET A 1 -3.61 30.33 14.73
N VAL A 2 -3.31 29.92 13.49
CA VAL A 2 -4.27 29.32 12.57
C VAL A 2 -4.21 27.80 12.75
N PRO A 3 -5.31 27.08 13.04
CA PRO A 3 -5.32 25.63 12.96
C PRO A 3 -5.33 25.24 11.49
N ASN A 4 -4.27 24.56 11.05
CA ASN A 4 -4.16 23.99 9.71
C ASN A 4 -5.18 22.85 9.54
N GLN A 5 -6.33 23.15 8.96
CA GLN A 5 -7.27 22.14 8.48
C GLN A 5 -6.79 21.64 7.12
N THR A 6 -6.06 20.52 7.09
CA THR A 6 -5.99 19.69 5.89
C THR A 6 -7.06 18.61 6.01
N THR A 7 -8.32 19.04 5.88
CA THR A 7 -9.46 18.14 5.68
C THR A 7 -9.38 17.66 4.23
N ALA A 8 -8.82 16.47 4.01
CA ALA A 8 -8.98 15.79 2.73
C ALA A 8 -10.45 15.36 2.61
N HIS A 9 -11.27 16.17 1.95
CA HIS A 9 -12.59 15.75 1.50
C HIS A 9 -12.41 14.66 0.45
N VAL A 10 -12.67 13.41 0.83
CA VAL A 10 -12.78 12.29 -0.11
C VAL A 10 -14.25 12.21 -0.53
N GLN A 11 -14.47 12.26 -1.84
CA GLN A 11 -15.77 12.28 -2.51
C GLN A 11 -16.63 11.05 -2.15
N GLU A 12 -17.92 11.28 -1.90
CA GLU A 12 -18.93 10.26 -1.57
C GLU A 12 -19.08 9.21 -2.68
N TRP A 13 -19.17 7.94 -2.26
CA TRP A 13 -19.31 6.80 -3.17
C TRP A 13 -20.76 6.59 -3.60
N ASP A 14 -20.98 6.59 -4.91
CA ASP A 14 -22.22 6.25 -5.61
C ASP A 14 -22.57 4.75 -5.42
N GLY A 15 -23.43 4.45 -4.44
CA GLY A 15 -24.47 3.41 -4.54
C GLY A 15 -24.08 1.93 -4.68
N ARG A 16 -22.81 1.57 -4.88
CA ARG A 16 -22.29 0.20 -4.74
C ARG A 16 -21.35 0.17 -3.54
N GLU A 17 -21.52 -0.78 -2.62
CA GLU A 17 -20.57 -0.99 -1.52
C GLU A 17 -19.20 -1.35 -2.10
N GLY A 18 -18.37 -0.33 -2.31
CA GLY A 18 -17.01 -0.52 -2.78
C GLY A 18 -16.12 -1.03 -1.64
N VAL A 19 -15.06 -1.74 -2.01
CA VAL A 19 -14.06 -2.20 -1.04
C VAL A 19 -12.98 -1.12 -0.89
N GLN A 20 -12.90 -0.52 0.30
CA GLN A 20 -11.88 0.49 0.57
C GLN A 20 -10.58 -0.16 1.09
N LEU A 21 -9.53 -0.12 0.28
CA LEU A 21 -8.18 -0.53 0.67
C LEU A 21 -7.33 0.68 1.06
N ARG A 22 -6.45 0.48 2.04
CA ARG A 22 -5.49 1.51 2.46
C ARG A 22 -4.10 0.92 2.66
N ASN A 23 -3.08 1.77 2.56
CA ASN A 23 -1.73 1.41 2.95
C ASN A 23 -1.69 1.03 4.43
N LYS A 24 -1.04 -0.09 4.73
CA LYS A 24 -0.71 -0.48 6.09
C LYS A 24 0.34 0.48 6.63
N PRO A 25 0.12 1.12 7.79
CA PRO A 25 1.13 1.95 8.39
C PRO A 25 2.36 1.11 8.78
N PRO A 26 3.58 1.62 8.57
CA PRO A 26 4.79 0.93 9.01
C PRO A 26 4.82 0.85 10.53
N HIS A 27 5.57 -0.12 11.07
CA HIS A 27 5.86 -0.19 12.49
C HIS A 27 7.29 0.26 12.75
N TRP A 28 7.53 0.79 13.94
CA TRP A 28 8.89 1.09 14.37
C TRP A 28 9.64 -0.23 14.60
N ASN A 29 10.86 -0.31 14.09
CA ASN A 29 11.79 -1.40 14.37
C ASN A 29 12.95 -0.83 15.17
N GLU A 30 13.07 -1.22 16.44
CA GLU A 30 14.12 -0.71 17.34
C GLU A 30 15.52 -1.11 16.91
N GLY A 31 15.71 -2.34 16.43
CA GLY A 31 17.02 -2.85 16.02
C GLY A 31 17.58 -2.15 14.78
N LEU A 32 16.71 -1.84 13.82
CA LEU A 32 17.09 -1.12 12.59
C LEU A 32 16.95 0.41 12.71
N ARG A 33 16.31 0.90 13.76
CA ARG A 33 15.93 2.31 13.95
C ARG A 33 15.23 2.90 12.73
N CYS A 34 14.31 2.14 12.12
CA CYS A 34 13.48 2.56 10.99
C CYS A 34 11.98 2.33 11.22
N TRP A 35 11.16 3.06 10.47
CA TRP A 35 9.79 2.65 10.15
C TRP A 35 9.84 1.61 9.04
N CYS A 36 9.39 0.40 9.33
CA CYS A 36 9.52 -0.71 8.39
C CYS A 36 8.21 -1.54 8.33
N LEU A 37 8.02 -2.25 7.22
CA LEU A 37 6.90 -3.19 7.02
C LEU A 37 7.45 -4.61 7.02
N ASN A 38 6.69 -5.54 7.61
CA ASN A 38 7.08 -6.94 7.64
C ASN A 38 6.55 -7.68 6.41
N PHE A 39 7.43 -7.91 5.44
CA PHE A 39 7.17 -8.69 4.22
C PHE A 39 7.50 -10.19 4.36
N ARG A 40 7.83 -10.69 5.56
CA ARG A 40 8.11 -12.11 5.83
C ARG A 40 9.14 -12.72 4.88
N GLY A 41 10.20 -11.96 4.57
CA GLY A 41 11.27 -12.37 3.65
C GLY A 41 10.93 -12.30 2.15
N ARG A 42 9.72 -11.87 1.79
CA ARG A 42 9.27 -11.74 0.40
C ARG A 42 9.92 -10.55 -0.30
N VAL A 43 10.07 -9.42 0.40
CA VAL A 43 10.78 -8.22 -0.08
C VAL A 43 12.18 -8.19 0.50
N LYS A 44 13.19 -7.92 -0.35
CA LYS A 44 14.62 -7.98 0.03
C LYS A 44 15.34 -6.64 -0.07
N LEU A 45 14.86 -5.73 -0.92
CA LEU A 45 15.50 -4.44 -1.16
C LEU A 45 14.59 -3.29 -0.75
N ALA A 46 15.19 -2.24 -0.19
CA ALA A 46 14.49 -1.00 0.13
C ALA A 46 14.02 -0.29 -1.15
N SER A 47 12.78 0.21 -1.13
CA SER A 47 12.20 0.98 -2.22
C SER A 47 10.97 1.73 -1.72
N VAL A 48 10.74 2.94 -2.24
CA VAL A 48 9.49 3.69 -2.02
C VAL A 48 8.26 2.97 -2.59
N LYS A 49 8.47 1.95 -3.43
CA LYS A 49 7.44 1.09 -4.03
C LYS A 49 7.05 -0.08 -3.13
N ASN A 50 7.70 -0.27 -1.97
CA ASN A 50 7.36 -1.37 -1.08
C ASN A 50 6.12 -1.01 -0.26
N PHE A 51 5.00 -1.70 -0.47
CA PHE A 51 3.76 -1.42 0.25
C PHE A 51 2.97 -2.69 0.58
N GLN A 52 2.11 -2.57 1.58
CA GLN A 52 1.09 -3.56 1.93
C GLN A 52 -0.25 -2.84 1.99
N LEU A 53 -1.26 -3.39 1.30
CA LEU A 53 -2.65 -2.93 1.40
C LEU A 53 -3.43 -3.82 2.36
N ILE A 54 -4.28 -3.17 3.13
CA ILE A 54 -5.23 -3.80 4.07
C ILE A 54 -6.63 -3.28 3.79
N LEU A 55 -7.65 -4.06 4.17
CA LEU A 55 -9.02 -3.57 4.22
C LEU A 55 -9.12 -2.45 5.27
N SER A 56 -9.76 -1.35 4.90
CA SER A 56 -9.91 -0.20 5.81
C SER A 56 -10.83 -0.53 6.99
N SER A 57 -11.83 -1.38 6.75
CA SER A 57 -12.80 -1.85 7.73
C SER A 57 -12.31 -3.00 8.62
N ASP A 58 -11.21 -3.68 8.27
CA ASP A 58 -10.74 -4.88 8.98
C ASP A 58 -9.82 -4.52 10.17
N PRO A 59 -10.24 -4.79 11.42
CA PRO A 59 -9.43 -4.55 12.61
C PRO A 59 -8.17 -5.42 12.68
N SER A 60 -8.20 -6.61 12.06
CA SER A 60 -7.07 -7.55 12.05
C SER A 60 -5.93 -7.07 11.14
N LYS A 61 -6.19 -6.07 10.29
CA LYS A 61 -5.24 -5.51 9.32
C LYS A 61 -4.66 -6.60 8.44
N THR A 62 -5.51 -7.53 8.00
CA THR A 62 -5.12 -8.61 7.10
C THR A 62 -4.60 -8.02 5.79
N ILE A 63 -3.43 -8.49 5.37
CA ILE A 63 -2.78 -8.04 4.14
C ILE A 63 -3.57 -8.60 2.96
N VAL A 64 -4.19 -7.70 2.19
CA VAL A 64 -4.91 -8.03 0.95
C VAL A 64 -3.95 -8.13 -0.22
N MET A 65 -2.97 -7.24 -0.27
CA MET A 65 -1.97 -7.19 -1.33
C MET A 65 -0.64 -6.72 -0.74
N GLN A 66 0.47 -7.32 -1.16
CA GLN A 66 1.80 -6.80 -0.91
C GLN A 66 2.60 -6.76 -2.20
N PHE A 67 3.34 -5.67 -2.35
CA PHE A 67 4.22 -5.46 -3.48
C PHE A 67 5.56 -4.95 -2.98
N GLY A 68 6.64 -5.42 -3.57
CA GLY A 68 7.95 -4.88 -3.25
C GLY A 68 9.11 -5.47 -4.01
N LYS A 69 10.26 -4.81 -3.86
CA LYS A 69 11.46 -5.03 -4.65
C LYS A 69 12.27 -6.22 -4.12
N VAL A 70 12.69 -7.10 -5.03
CA VAL A 70 13.59 -8.22 -4.72
C VAL A 70 14.90 -8.16 -5.47
N ASP A 71 14.95 -7.48 -6.61
CA ASP A 71 16.16 -7.23 -7.39
C ASP A 71 16.04 -5.90 -8.17
N ALA A 72 17.07 -5.48 -8.91
CA ALA A 72 17.16 -4.21 -9.63
C ALA A 72 15.88 -3.86 -10.42
N ASN A 73 15.39 -4.81 -11.22
CA ASN A 73 14.20 -4.68 -12.06
C ASN A 73 13.14 -5.76 -11.76
N THR A 74 13.25 -6.42 -10.60
CA THR A 74 12.38 -7.53 -10.23
C THR A 74 11.62 -7.21 -8.97
N TYR A 75 10.31 -7.39 -9.04
CA TYR A 75 9.38 -7.15 -7.95
C TYR A 75 8.51 -8.38 -7.75
N ILE A 76 8.05 -8.55 -6.52
CA ILE A 76 7.07 -9.56 -6.17
C ILE A 76 5.73 -8.91 -5.93
N MET A 77 4.66 -9.67 -6.19
CA MET A 77 3.29 -9.23 -5.98
C MET A 77 2.49 -10.43 -5.46
N ASP A 78 2.12 -10.39 -4.18
CA ASP A 78 1.18 -11.36 -3.60
C ASP A 78 -0.15 -10.64 -3.36
N PHE A 79 -1.28 -11.22 -3.75
CA PHE A 79 -2.61 -10.63 -3.53
C PHE A 79 -3.68 -11.69 -3.24
N ASN A 80 -4.76 -11.26 -2.58
CA ASN A 80 -5.93 -12.09 -2.33
C ASN A 80 -6.93 -11.98 -3.51
N PRO A 81 -7.08 -13.03 -4.33
CA PRO A 81 -7.95 -13.00 -5.52
C PRO A 81 -9.44 -12.87 -5.19
N CYS A 82 -9.86 -13.14 -3.95
CA CYS A 82 -11.24 -12.93 -3.52
C CYS A 82 -11.59 -11.45 -3.31
N VAL A 83 -10.58 -10.56 -3.19
CA VAL A 83 -10.78 -9.12 -2.92
C VAL A 83 -10.37 -8.27 -4.11
N VAL A 84 -9.26 -8.60 -4.77
CA VAL A 84 -8.75 -7.88 -5.94
C VAL A 84 -8.43 -8.86 -7.06
N SER A 85 -8.85 -8.54 -8.28
CA SER A 85 -8.46 -9.30 -9.47
C SER A 85 -7.00 -9.07 -9.82
N THR A 86 -6.43 -9.98 -10.61
CA THR A 86 -5.05 -9.85 -11.13
C THR A 86 -4.84 -8.53 -11.86
N ALA A 87 -5.80 -8.10 -12.68
CA ALA A 87 -5.72 -6.86 -13.43
C ALA A 87 -5.71 -5.62 -12.51
N GLN A 88 -6.56 -5.61 -11.46
CA GLN A 88 -6.56 -4.53 -10.47
C GLN A 88 -5.26 -4.50 -9.67
N ALA A 89 -4.79 -5.64 -9.18
CA ALA A 89 -3.52 -5.74 -8.45
C ALA A 89 -2.34 -5.25 -9.32
N PHE A 90 -2.31 -5.65 -10.59
CA PHE A 90 -1.30 -5.20 -11.54
C PHE A 90 -1.37 -3.69 -11.80
N ALA A 91 -2.57 -3.13 -12.01
CA ALA A 91 -2.76 -1.69 -12.20
C ALA A 91 -2.30 -0.88 -10.97
N ILE A 92 -2.64 -1.34 -9.76
CA ILE A 92 -2.18 -0.73 -8.50
C ILE A 92 -0.65 -0.78 -8.40
N ALA A 93 -0.01 -1.90 -8.78
CA ALA A 93 1.44 -1.99 -8.76
C ALA A 93 2.08 -1.00 -9.75
N LEU A 94 1.55 -0.92 -10.98
CA LEU A 94 2.02 0.01 -12.00
C LEU A 94 1.90 1.48 -11.58
N SER A 95 0.86 1.86 -10.84
CA SER A 95 0.70 3.24 -10.35
C SER A 95 1.83 3.67 -9.40
N THR A 96 2.61 2.74 -8.84
CA THR A 96 3.79 3.06 -8.01
C THR A 96 5.05 3.35 -8.81
N PHE A 97 5.05 3.00 -10.10
CA PHE A 97 6.14 3.34 -11.02
C PHE A 97 6.02 4.73 -11.58
N ASP A 98 4.83 5.35 -11.47
CA ASP A 98 4.64 6.72 -11.88
C ASP A 98 5.56 7.64 -11.05
N THR A 99 6.50 8.26 -11.76
CA THR A 99 7.28 9.37 -11.22
C THR A 99 6.29 10.49 -10.97
N LYS A 100 6.25 11.04 -9.75
CA LYS A 100 5.65 12.36 -9.54
C LYS A 100 6.14 13.25 -10.70
N VAL A 101 5.23 13.67 -11.57
CA VAL A 101 5.51 14.82 -12.44
C VAL A 101 5.85 15.91 -11.45
N LEU A 102 7.12 16.30 -11.43
CA LEU A 102 7.59 17.45 -10.68
C LEU A 102 6.91 18.66 -11.33
N LEU A 103 5.74 19.03 -10.81
CA LEU A 103 5.16 20.35 -10.98
C LEU A 103 5.80 21.29 -9.95
#